data_AF-A0A6G9NDV2-F1
#
_entry.id   AF-A0A6G9NDV2-F1
#
_cell.length_a   1.000
_cell.length_b   1.000
_cell.length_c   1.000
_cell.angle_alpha   90.00
_cell.angle_beta   90.00
_cell.angle_gamma   90.00
#
_symmetry.space_group_name_H-M   'P 1'
#
loop_
_entity.id
_entity.type
_entity.pdbx_description
1 polymer ?
#
loop_
_entity_poly.entity_id
_entity_poly.type
_entity_poly.pdbx_seq_one_letter_code
_entity_poly.pdbx_strand_id
1 'polypeptide(L)'
;MIRWLLALLAALVLALPASAHQQKTAISIVSHNARTGMLEVVHRVPLHDAEHALKRRGIAAPDIIGDIPSRREFVRYIAERFTVTHAGEPVAFTLLGSEIDGGSLVIYQEAPSPGPARASPCAR
;
A
#
# COMPACT_ATOMS: atom_id res chain seq x y z
N MET A 1 11.37 49.78 16.01
CA MET A 1 10.08 49.10 15.71
C MET A 1 9.93 48.77 14.22
N ILE A 2 10.14 49.73 13.30
CA ILE A 2 9.94 49.52 11.85
C ILE A 2 10.84 48.43 11.24
N ARG A 3 12.09 48.30 11.68
CA ARG A 3 13.03 47.25 11.20
C ARG A 3 12.58 45.83 11.56
N TRP A 4 11.93 45.67 12.72
CA TRP A 4 11.39 44.40 13.17
C TRP A 4 10.15 44.01 12.35
N LEU A 5 9.27 44.98 12.07
CA LEU A 5 8.12 44.78 11.18
C LEU A 5 8.55 44.39 9.76
N LEU A 6 9.60 45.04 9.22
CA LEU A 6 10.15 44.71 7.90
C LEU A 6 10.78 43.30 7.88
N ALA A 7 11.49 42.91 8.93
CA ALA A 7 12.06 41.56 9.04
C ALA A 7 10.96 40.48 9.14
N LEU A 8 9.88 40.76 9.87
CA LEU A 8 8.76 39.84 10.04
C LEU A 8 7.94 39.69 8.75
N LEU A 9 7.74 40.79 8.02
CA LEU A 9 7.14 40.77 6.69
C LEU A 9 7.97 39.98 5.69
N ALA A 10 9.30 40.16 5.69
CA ALA A 10 10.21 39.41 4.82
C ALA A 10 10.19 37.90 5.12
N ALA A 11 10.14 37.51 6.41
CA ALA A 11 10.02 36.12 6.81
C ALA A 11 8.69 35.48 6.34
N LEU A 12 7.59 36.24 6.36
CA LEU A 12 6.29 35.76 5.90
C LEU A 12 6.24 35.56 4.38
N VAL A 13 6.92 36.42 3.61
CA VAL A 13 7.03 36.28 2.14
C VAL A 13 7.88 35.06 1.75
N LEU A 14 8.86 34.68 2.57
CA LEU A 14 9.69 33.49 2.36
C LEU A 14 9.01 32.18 2.80
N ALA A 15 7.89 32.25 3.53
CA ALA A 15 7.10 31.10 3.94
C ALA A 15 6.22 30.60 2.78
N LEU A 16 6.84 30.14 1.69
CA LEU A 16 6.12 29.47 0.61
C LEU A 16 5.67 28.08 1.09
N PRO A 17 4.44 27.66 0.80
CA PRO A 17 4.00 26.29 1.08
C PRO A 17 4.88 25.33 0.28
N ALA A 18 5.55 24.40 0.98
CA ALA A 18 6.24 23.32 0.30
C ALA A 18 5.21 22.49 -0.48
N SER A 19 5.35 22.43 -1.79
CA SER A 19 4.55 21.54 -2.64
C SER A 19 5.00 20.09 -2.47
N ALA A 20 4.75 19.52 -1.29
CA ALA A 20 4.86 18.10 -1.05
C ALA A 20 3.77 17.40 -1.87
N HIS A 21 4.13 16.96 -3.08
CA HIS A 21 3.24 16.14 -3.89
C HIS A 21 2.92 14.86 -3.10
N GLN A 22 1.65 14.44 -3.10
CA GLN A 22 1.24 13.21 -2.43
C GLN A 22 2.16 12.06 -2.83
N GLN A 23 2.74 11.40 -1.82
CA GLN A 23 3.56 10.23 -2.02
C GLN A 23 2.67 9.10 -2.53
N LYS A 24 2.89 8.68 -3.79
CA LYS A 24 2.20 7.56 -4.43
C LYS A 24 2.91 6.27 -4.07
N THR A 25 2.63 5.72 -2.89
CA THR A 25 3.29 4.51 -2.41
C THR A 25 2.27 3.53 -1.88
N ALA A 26 2.26 2.34 -2.49
CA ALA A 26 1.66 1.15 -1.90
C ALA A 26 2.74 0.39 -1.13
N ILE A 27 2.40 -0.12 0.07
CA ILE A 27 3.29 -0.93 0.89
C ILE A 27 2.69 -2.33 1.00
N SER A 28 3.49 -3.36 0.77
CA SER A 28 3.12 -4.75 1.02
C SER A 28 4.06 -5.31 2.07
N ILE A 29 3.52 -5.75 3.21
CA ILE A 29 4.28 -6.38 4.27
C ILE A 29 4.04 -7.88 4.17
N VAL A 30 5.11 -8.66 4.09
CA VAL A 30 5.08 -10.12 4.08
C VAL A 30 5.71 -10.62 5.37
N SER A 31 4.98 -11.37 6.19
CA SER A 31 5.45 -11.83 7.50
C SER A 31 5.14 -13.29 7.76
N HIS A 32 6.09 -13.99 8.39
CA HIS A 32 5.86 -15.34 8.90
C HIS A 32 5.20 -15.25 10.28
N ASN A 33 3.99 -15.78 10.42
CA ASN A 33 3.31 -15.93 11.69
C ASN A 33 3.60 -17.31 12.28
N ALA A 34 4.52 -17.38 13.24
CA ALA A 34 4.93 -18.64 13.87
C ALA A 34 3.82 -19.30 14.71
N ARG A 35 2.82 -18.53 15.17
CA ARG A 35 1.69 -19.06 15.96
C ARG A 35 0.71 -19.82 15.09
N THR A 36 0.45 -19.34 13.88
CA THR A 36 -0.52 -19.95 12.94
C THR A 36 0.14 -20.81 11.88
N GLY A 37 1.46 -20.68 11.69
CA GLY A 37 2.18 -21.34 10.60
C GLY A 37 1.88 -20.72 9.23
N MET A 38 1.34 -19.50 9.19
CA MET A 38 0.96 -18.82 7.95
C MET A 38 2.00 -17.78 7.53
N LEU A 39 2.16 -17.61 6.22
CA LEU A 39 2.76 -16.46 5.59
C LEU A 39 1.64 -15.45 5.34
N GLU A 40 1.66 -14.34 6.06
CA GLU A 40 0.65 -13.29 5.99
C GLU A 40 1.15 -12.15 5.10
N VAL A 41 0.26 -11.60 4.28
CA VAL A 41 0.54 -10.45 3.43
C VAL A 41 -0.51 -9.38 3.66
N VAL A 42 -0.04 -8.18 3.99
CA VAL A 42 -0.88 -7.00 4.16
C VAL A 42 -0.46 -5.96 3.13
N HIS A 43 -1.38 -5.62 2.23
CA HIS A 43 -1.20 -4.51 1.30
C HIS A 43 -1.92 -3.28 1.84
N ARG A 44 -1.24 -2.14 1.87
CA ARG A 44 -1.83 -0.84 2.14
C ARG A 44 -1.65 0.04 0.92
N VAL A 45 -2.77 0.40 0.28
CA VAL A 45 -2.79 1.19 -0.95
C VAL A 45 -3.61 2.45 -0.74
N PRO A 46 -3.09 3.66 -1.01
CA PRO A 46 -3.87 4.89 -0.96
C PRO A 46 -5.11 4.78 -1.87
N LEU A 47 -6.27 5.23 -1.38
CA LEU A 47 -7.56 5.08 -2.08
C LEU A 47 -7.53 5.68 -3.48
N HIS A 48 -7.01 6.91 -3.63
CA HIS A 48 -6.87 7.56 -4.93
C HIS A 48 -5.97 6.80 -5.89
N ASP A 49 -4.88 6.19 -5.41
CA ASP A 49 -3.98 5.41 -6.25
C ASP A 49 -4.66 4.12 -6.74
N ALA A 50 -5.45 3.49 -5.87
CA ALA A 50 -6.24 2.33 -6.22
C ALA A 50 -7.32 2.66 -7.28
N GLU A 51 -8.06 3.78 -7.12
CA GLU A 51 -9.00 4.28 -8.13
C GLU A 51 -8.31 4.66 -9.44
N HIS A 52 -7.13 5.29 -9.37
CA HIS A 52 -6.34 5.59 -10.57
C HIS A 52 -5.89 4.33 -11.30
N ALA A 53 -5.54 3.26 -10.59
CA ALA A 53 -5.22 1.97 -11.21
C ALA A 53 -6.45 1.36 -11.90
N LEU A 54 -7.63 1.43 -11.27
CA LEU A 54 -8.89 0.97 -11.87
C LEU A 54 -9.26 1.76 -13.13
N LYS A 55 -9.06 3.08 -13.14
CA LYS A 55 -9.24 3.91 -14.34
C LYS A 55 -8.36 3.46 -15.49
N ARG A 56 -7.09 3.14 -15.23
CA ARG A 56 -6.18 2.59 -16.26
C ARG A 56 -6.62 1.22 -16.78
N ARG A 57 -7.48 0.50 -16.05
CA ARG A 57 -8.10 -0.77 -16.47
C ARG A 57 -9.46 -0.60 -17.14
N GLY A 58 -9.89 0.63 -17.43
CA GLY A 58 -11.11 0.92 -18.17
C GLY A 58 -12.35 1.16 -17.32
N ILE A 59 -12.22 1.22 -15.99
CA ILE A 59 -13.34 1.60 -15.11
C ILE A 59 -13.47 3.12 -15.14
N ALA A 60 -14.57 3.63 -15.66
CA ALA A 60 -14.72 5.07 -15.93
C ALA A 60 -14.72 5.93 -14.65
N ALA A 61 -15.49 5.51 -13.64
CA ALA A 61 -15.66 6.24 -12.39
C ALA A 61 -15.62 5.28 -11.18
N PRO A 62 -14.45 4.69 -10.87
CA PRO A 62 -14.33 3.85 -9.69
C PRO A 62 -14.53 4.68 -8.42
N ASP A 63 -15.26 4.11 -7.47
CA ASP A 63 -15.48 4.65 -6.13
C ASP A 63 -15.21 3.54 -5.11
N ILE A 64 -13.99 3.48 -4.57
CA ILE A 64 -13.63 2.37 -3.65
C ILE A 64 -14.34 2.49 -2.30
N ILE A 65 -14.74 3.70 -1.92
CA ILE A 65 -15.38 3.97 -0.63
C ILE A 65 -16.86 3.60 -0.71
N GLY A 66 -17.57 4.18 -1.66
CA GLY A 66 -19.02 4.06 -1.80
C GLY A 66 -19.51 2.86 -2.61
N ASP A 67 -18.65 2.24 -3.44
CA ASP A 67 -19.05 1.16 -4.34
C ASP A 67 -18.30 -0.17 -4.07
N ILE A 68 -19.04 -1.16 -3.56
CA ILE A 68 -18.52 -2.51 -3.28
C ILE A 68 -17.92 -3.17 -4.53
N PRO A 69 -18.57 -3.15 -5.71
CA PRO A 69 -17.97 -3.60 -6.97
C PRO A 69 -16.60 -2.98 -7.27
N SER A 70 -16.45 -1.66 -7.22
CA SER A 70 -15.17 -0.97 -7.44
C SER A 70 -14.11 -1.44 -6.46
N ARG A 71 -14.46 -1.54 -5.17
CA ARG A 71 -13.54 -2.08 -4.14
C ARG A 71 -13.12 -3.51 -4.44
N ARG A 72 -14.08 -4.40 -4.71
CA ARG A 72 -13.81 -5.80 -5.07
C ARG A 72 -12.91 -5.91 -6.30
N GLU A 73 -13.07 -5.01 -7.25
CA GLU A 73 -12.28 -5.03 -8.47
C GLU A 73 -10.81 -4.71 -8.24
N PHE A 74 -10.53 -3.76 -7.36
CA PHE A 74 -9.15 -3.48 -6.98
C PHE A 74 -8.54 -4.61 -6.14
N VAL A 75 -9.33 -5.20 -5.24
CA VAL A 75 -8.90 -6.37 -4.46
C VAL A 75 -8.55 -7.55 -5.38
N ARG A 76 -9.38 -7.81 -6.39
CA ARG A 76 -9.10 -8.82 -7.43
C ARG A 76 -7.82 -8.50 -8.19
N TYR A 77 -7.63 -7.24 -8.59
CA TYR A 77 -6.41 -6.81 -9.26
C TYR A 77 -5.14 -7.12 -8.44
N ILE A 78 -5.16 -6.88 -7.13
CA ILE A 78 -4.02 -7.23 -6.25
C ILE A 78 -3.84 -8.75 -6.15
N ALA A 79 -4.91 -9.52 -5.98
CA ALA A 79 -4.85 -10.98 -5.94
C ALA A 79 -4.31 -11.61 -7.23
N GLU A 80 -4.57 -11.01 -8.40
CA GLU A 80 -4.06 -11.48 -9.69
C GLU A 80 -2.60 -11.07 -9.96
N ARG A 81 -2.11 -9.98 -9.35
CA ARG A 81 -0.82 -9.37 -9.69
C ARG A 81 0.26 -9.53 -8.65
N PHE A 82 -0.10 -9.74 -7.39
CA PHE A 82 0.89 -10.01 -6.35
C PHE A 82 1.30 -11.48 -6.39
N THR A 83 2.58 -11.74 -6.58
CA THR A 83 3.13 -13.10 -6.65
C THR A 83 4.41 -13.17 -5.82
N VAL A 84 4.51 -14.22 -5.02
CA VAL A 84 5.74 -14.62 -4.33
C VAL A 84 6.07 -16.03 -4.82
N THR A 85 7.35 -16.30 -5.05
CA THR A 85 7.83 -17.63 -5.43
C THR A 85 8.71 -18.21 -4.33
N HIS A 86 8.55 -19.50 -4.06
CA HIS A 86 9.41 -20.27 -3.17
C HIS A 86 9.92 -21.51 -3.88
N ALA A 87 11.24 -21.71 -3.91
CA ALA A 87 11.90 -22.83 -4.61
C ALA A 87 11.49 -22.97 -6.10
N GLY A 88 11.20 -21.85 -6.77
CA GLY A 88 10.78 -21.82 -8.18
C GLY A 88 9.27 -21.94 -8.40
N GLU A 89 8.49 -22.28 -7.37
CA GLU A 89 7.04 -22.44 -7.47
C GLU A 89 6.30 -21.21 -6.90
N PRO A 90 5.18 -20.78 -7.50
CA PRO A 90 4.37 -19.70 -6.97
C PRO A 90 3.67 -20.12 -5.66
N VAL A 91 3.70 -19.23 -4.67
CA VAL A 91 2.94 -19.38 -3.43
C VAL A 91 1.47 -19.05 -3.71
N ALA A 92 0.59 -20.02 -3.50
CA ALA A 92 -0.85 -19.82 -3.66
C ALA A 92 -1.43 -19.10 -2.44
N PHE A 93 -1.71 -17.80 -2.60
CA PHE A 93 -2.33 -16.99 -1.56
C PHE A 93 -3.85 -17.11 -1.57
N THR A 94 -4.42 -17.25 -0.39
CA THR A 94 -5.86 -17.09 -0.10
C THR A 94 -6.13 -15.64 0.24
N LEU A 95 -7.08 -15.02 -0.45
CA LEU A 95 -7.59 -13.69 -0.10
C LEU A 95 -8.54 -13.81 1.10
N LEU A 96 -8.22 -13.11 2.19
CA LEU A 96 -9.04 -13.09 3.40
C LEU A 96 -10.09 -11.97 3.37
N GLY A 97 -9.73 -10.82 2.80
CA GLY A 97 -10.63 -9.69 2.70
C GLY A 97 -9.91 -8.36 2.55
N SER A 98 -10.67 -7.29 2.72
CA SER A 98 -10.17 -5.92 2.64
C SER A 98 -11.00 -4.98 3.49
N GLU A 99 -10.38 -3.91 4.00
CA GLU A 99 -11.05 -2.84 4.71
C GLU A 99 -10.49 -1.47 4.34
N ILE A 100 -11.21 -0.41 4.68
CA ILE A 100 -10.73 0.96 4.51
C ILE A 100 -10.21 1.43 5.87
N ASP A 101 -8.93 1.77 5.92
CA ASP A 101 -8.28 2.36 7.10
C ASP A 101 -7.70 3.73 6.72
N GLY A 102 -8.34 4.78 7.24
CA GLY A 102 -8.03 6.16 6.91
C GLY A 102 -8.10 6.41 5.40
N GLY A 103 -7.00 6.89 4.82
CA GLY A 103 -6.89 7.15 3.38
C GLY A 103 -6.47 5.96 2.52
N SER A 104 -6.50 4.73 3.06
CA SER A 104 -6.00 3.54 2.38
C SER A 104 -7.02 2.40 2.34
N LEU A 105 -6.98 1.63 1.24
CA LEU A 105 -7.54 0.30 1.18
C LEU A 105 -6.48 -0.70 1.67
N VAL A 106 -6.83 -1.46 2.71
CA VAL A 106 -5.99 -2.53 3.28
C VAL A 106 -6.52 -3.87 2.77
N ILE A 107 -5.63 -4.73 2.30
CA ILE A 107 -5.98 -6.03 1.71
C ILE A 107 -5.14 -7.11 2.39
N TYR A 108 -5.80 -8.19 2.77
CA TYR A 108 -5.25 -9.28 3.56
C TYR A 108 -5.20 -10.56 2.74
N GLN A 109 -4.02 -11.17 2.65
CA GLN A 109 -3.82 -12.48 2.04
C GLN A 109 -2.99 -13.36 2.97
N GLU A 110 -3.15 -14.66 2.86
CA GLU A 110 -2.32 -15.63 3.57
C GLU A 110 -2.03 -16.88 2.74
N ALA A 111 -0.95 -17.56 3.06
CA ALA A 111 -0.63 -18.87 2.53
C ALA A 111 0.07 -19.71 3.61
N PRO A 112 0.09 -21.06 3.48
CA PRO A 112 0.94 -21.88 4.34
C PRO A 112 2.40 -21.38 4.28
N SER A 113 2.99 -21.12 5.44
CA SER A 113 4.37 -20.64 5.52
C SER A 113 5.35 -21.75 5.10
N PRO A 114 6.33 -21.46 4.22
CA PRO A 114 7.41 -22.40 3.94
C PRO A 114 8.42 -22.53 5.10
N GLY A 115 8.13 -21.93 6.26
CA GLY A 115 9.03 -21.81 7.39
C GLY A 115 9.91 -20.56 7.31
N PRO A 116 10.53 -20.14 8.43
CA PRO A 116 11.43 -18.99 8.43
C PRO A 116 12.59 -19.22 7.47
N ALA A 117 13.05 -18.14 6.82
CA ALA A 117 14.26 -18.19 6.03
C ALA A 117 15.40 -18.78 6.87
N ARG A 118 15.98 -19.89 6.44
CA ARG A 118 17.30 -20.29 6.94
C ARG A 118 18.24 -19.15 6.63
N ALA A 119 18.86 -18.57 7.65
CA ALA A 119 19.88 -17.55 7.46
C ALA A 119 20.89 -18.07 6.42
N SER A 120 20.99 -17.39 5.28
CA SER A 120 21.99 -17.73 4.29
C SER A 120 23.37 -17.49 4.92
N PRO A 121 24.33 -18.43 4.84
CA PRO A 121 25.67 -18.26 5.40
C PRO A 121 26.49 -17.14 4.73
N CYS A 122 25.99 -16.53 3.65
CA CYS A 122 26.67 -15.46 2.92
C CYS A 122 26.49 -14.10 3.61
N ALA A 123 27.05 -13.99 4.81
CA ALA A 123 27.57 -12.75 5.37
C ALA A 123 28.97 -13.08 5.89
N ARG A 124 29.93 -13.20 4.97
CA ARG A 124 31.36 -13.17 5.26
C ARG A 124 32.10 -12.59 4.08
#